data_AF-A0A5B9FZK6-F1
#
_entry.id   AF-A0A5B9FZK6-F1
#
_cell.length_a   1.000
_cell.length_b   1.000
_cell.length_c   1.000
_cell.angle_alpha   90.00
_cell.angle_beta   90.00
_cell.angle_gamma   90.00
#
_symmetry.space_group_name_H-M   'P 1'
#
loop_
_entity.id
_entity.type
_entity.pdbx_description
1 polymer ?
#
loop_
_entity_poly.entity_id
_entity_poly.type
_entity_poly.pdbx_seq_one_letter_code
_entity_poly.pdbx_strand_id
1 'polypeptide(L)'
;MKIQLTLFFLLLCSFLQAQDIPGVEPFEFQKSQLRQNPYIEELGLDDKNALIIKTQAYSPWSLGKSSSYLVVLTNVKMFKYYRYIHTAYSEDVLKSSEITDAAEKTKLLKLINATTQIKSGMLNITKKDTGEELVIFDAGTCSIEIHQGELMSVLESYAPHEAIEYGYPGAEERQKLLDAANGFNFYDDLFREVIYIEFNDNTQNTSKELKYNNIEFREEPYIREDKFEFDTLRKKPQEIKYIDIKDKLLSKTEANKRLQYLCDKETKEYIKNSQDKRPVPPPYYPERFFSKVYLYVKTDDEKGLFYEVNWRCKALKTPLD
;
A
#
# COMPACT_ATOMS: atom_id res chain seq x y z
N MET A 1 -43.80 -26.63 -25.93
CA MET A 1 -43.31 -26.55 -24.53
C MET A 1 -41.84 -26.92 -24.34
N LYS A 2 -41.26 -27.94 -25.01
CA LYS A 2 -39.84 -28.32 -24.81
C LYS A 2 -38.82 -27.25 -25.24
N ILE A 3 -39.06 -26.54 -26.35
CA ILE A 3 -38.13 -25.52 -26.88
C ILE A 3 -38.08 -24.26 -26.00
N GLN A 4 -39.21 -23.87 -25.38
CA GLN A 4 -39.26 -22.72 -24.46
C GLN A 4 -38.53 -23.00 -23.15
N LEU A 5 -38.52 -24.26 -22.66
CA LEU A 5 -37.76 -24.64 -21.47
C LEU A 5 -36.24 -24.59 -21.73
N THR A 6 -35.78 -24.99 -22.92
CA THR A 6 -34.36 -24.97 -23.30
C THR A 6 -33.82 -23.53 -23.47
N LEU A 7 -34.61 -22.63 -24.06
CA LEU A 7 -34.28 -21.20 -24.16
C LEU A 7 -34.26 -20.52 -22.79
N PHE A 8 -35.18 -20.88 -21.89
CA PHE A 8 -35.19 -20.36 -20.51
C PHE A 8 -33.97 -20.86 -19.71
N PHE A 9 -33.52 -22.10 -19.94
CA PHE A 9 -32.32 -22.67 -19.31
C PHE A 9 -31.02 -22.03 -19.86
N LEU A 10 -30.96 -21.74 -21.17
CA LEU A 10 -29.83 -21.02 -21.78
C LEU A 10 -29.74 -19.55 -21.32
N LEU A 11 -30.89 -18.89 -21.11
CA LEU A 11 -30.97 -17.56 -20.50
C LEU A 11 -30.56 -17.57 -19.02
N LEU A 12 -30.92 -18.61 -18.25
CA LEU A 12 -30.51 -18.74 -16.84
C LEU A 12 -29.02 -19.05 -16.66
N CYS A 13 -28.40 -19.80 -17.59
CA CYS A 13 -26.95 -20.05 -17.55
C CYS A 13 -26.11 -18.79 -17.83
N SER A 14 -26.66 -17.79 -18.52
CA SER A 14 -25.95 -16.53 -18.84
C SER A 14 -25.95 -15.51 -17.70
N PHE A 15 -26.78 -15.69 -16.66
CA PHE A 15 -26.78 -14.82 -15.47
C PHE A 15 -25.75 -15.23 -14.40
N LEU A 16 -25.09 -16.38 -14.56
CA LEU A 16 -24.14 -16.94 -13.58
C LEU A 16 -22.67 -16.77 -13.99
N GLN A 17 -22.40 -16.15 -15.14
CA GLN A 17 -21.04 -15.88 -15.59
C GLN A 17 -20.64 -14.46 -15.18
N ALA A 18 -19.42 -14.32 -14.63
CA ALA A 18 -18.77 -13.03 -14.54
C ALA A 18 -18.88 -12.31 -15.88
N GLN A 19 -19.29 -11.04 -15.86
CA GLN A 19 -19.29 -10.24 -17.07
C GLN A 19 -17.83 -9.98 -17.47
N ASP A 20 -17.50 -10.22 -18.74
CA ASP A 20 -16.15 -9.96 -19.25
C ASP A 20 -15.79 -8.48 -19.06
N ILE A 21 -14.71 -8.23 -18.31
CA ILE A 21 -14.13 -6.89 -18.19
C ILE A 21 -13.01 -6.78 -19.23
N PRO A 22 -13.06 -5.81 -20.15
CA PRO A 22 -12.02 -5.64 -21.16
C PRO A 22 -10.61 -5.57 -20.55
N GLY A 23 -9.71 -6.43 -21.03
CA GLY A 23 -8.30 -6.47 -20.61
C GLY A 23 -8.01 -7.32 -19.38
N VAL A 24 -9.04 -7.92 -18.75
CA VAL A 24 -8.89 -8.86 -17.64
C VAL A 24 -9.03 -10.29 -18.15
N GLU A 25 -8.05 -11.13 -17.86
CA GLU A 25 -8.13 -12.58 -18.12
C GLU A 25 -9.10 -13.25 -17.12
N PRO A 26 -9.81 -14.32 -17.54
CA PRO A 26 -10.77 -14.99 -16.68
C PRO A 26 -10.07 -15.66 -15.48
N PHE A 27 -10.58 -15.43 -14.28
CA PHE A 27 -10.15 -16.14 -13.08
C PHE A 27 -10.80 -17.53 -12.99
N GLU A 28 -10.09 -18.47 -12.38
CA GLU A 28 -10.71 -19.68 -11.85
C GLU A 28 -11.53 -19.34 -10.60
N PHE A 29 -12.82 -19.09 -10.82
CA PHE A 29 -13.77 -18.77 -9.77
C PHE A 29 -14.45 -20.01 -9.21
N GLN A 30 -14.76 -19.95 -7.91
CA GLN A 30 -15.73 -20.82 -7.27
C GLN A 30 -16.99 -20.03 -6.95
N LYS A 31 -18.14 -20.70 -6.94
CA LYS A 31 -19.39 -20.06 -6.51
C LYS A 31 -19.26 -19.70 -5.03
N SER A 32 -19.41 -18.42 -4.69
CA SER A 32 -19.40 -18.01 -3.30
C SER A 32 -20.59 -18.61 -2.55
N GLN A 33 -20.39 -18.97 -1.28
CA GLN A 33 -21.51 -19.27 -0.39
C GLN A 33 -22.30 -18.01 -0.02
N LEU A 34 -21.73 -16.83 -0.27
CA LEU A 34 -22.36 -15.54 -0.08
C LEU A 34 -23.23 -15.23 -1.30
N ARG A 35 -24.49 -14.81 -1.05
CA ARG A 35 -25.44 -14.43 -2.11
C ARG A 35 -25.07 -13.12 -2.83
N GLN A 36 -24.11 -12.38 -2.32
CA GLN A 36 -23.62 -11.13 -2.88
C GLN A 36 -22.17 -10.90 -2.41
N ASN A 37 -21.33 -10.33 -3.28
CA ASN A 37 -19.99 -9.87 -2.92
C ASN A 37 -20.08 -8.87 -1.74
N PRO A 38 -19.49 -9.20 -0.57
CA PRO A 38 -19.62 -8.39 0.64
C PRO A 38 -19.00 -7.00 0.50
N TYR A 39 -18.05 -6.83 -0.44
CA TYR A 39 -17.32 -5.58 -0.62
C TYR A 39 -18.08 -4.53 -1.43
N ILE A 40 -19.15 -4.90 -2.12
CA ILE A 40 -19.99 -3.95 -2.86
C ILE A 40 -20.63 -2.95 -1.89
N GLU A 41 -21.26 -3.46 -0.84
CA GLU A 41 -21.88 -2.62 0.20
C GLU A 41 -20.82 -1.92 1.03
N GLU A 42 -19.76 -2.63 1.41
CA GLU A 42 -18.65 -2.09 2.20
C GLU A 42 -18.01 -0.85 1.55
N LEU A 43 -17.83 -0.86 0.23
CA LEU A 43 -17.18 0.21 -0.52
C LEU A 43 -18.19 1.21 -1.12
N GLY A 44 -19.49 1.04 -0.87
CA GLY A 44 -20.55 1.92 -1.38
C GLY A 44 -20.66 1.92 -2.91
N LEU A 45 -20.52 0.75 -3.54
CA LEU A 45 -20.52 0.61 -5.00
C LEU A 45 -21.92 0.31 -5.54
N ASP A 46 -22.32 1.01 -6.60
CA ASP A 46 -23.57 0.72 -7.32
C ASP A 46 -23.43 -0.48 -8.29
N ASP A 47 -22.20 -0.70 -8.79
CA ASP A 47 -21.91 -1.75 -9.77
C ASP A 47 -21.70 -3.11 -9.10
N LYS A 48 -22.78 -3.88 -8.98
CA LYS A 48 -22.79 -5.22 -8.35
C LYS A 48 -21.88 -6.25 -9.02
N ASN A 49 -21.49 -6.02 -10.28
CA ASN A 49 -20.63 -6.90 -11.05
C ASN A 49 -19.19 -6.39 -11.18
N ALA A 50 -18.83 -5.35 -10.42
CA ALA A 50 -17.45 -4.89 -10.32
C ALA A 50 -16.53 -6.04 -9.88
N LEU A 51 -15.35 -6.10 -10.50
CA LEU A 51 -14.26 -6.94 -10.03
C LEU A 51 -13.59 -6.24 -8.85
N ILE A 52 -13.53 -6.93 -7.72
CA ILE A 52 -12.92 -6.42 -6.49
C ILE A 52 -11.79 -7.37 -6.09
N ILE A 53 -10.57 -6.85 -6.08
CA ILE A 53 -9.39 -7.54 -5.57
C ILE A 53 -9.07 -6.91 -4.22
N LYS A 54 -9.21 -7.68 -3.16
CA LYS A 54 -8.88 -7.28 -1.80
C LYS A 54 -7.59 -7.97 -1.39
N THR A 55 -6.67 -7.19 -0.83
CA THR A 55 -5.44 -7.71 -0.23
C THR A 55 -5.44 -7.46 1.25
N GLN A 56 -5.06 -8.49 2.01
CA GLN A 56 -4.83 -8.40 3.45
C GLN A 56 -3.37 -8.72 3.72
N ALA A 57 -2.65 -7.72 4.24
CA ALA A 57 -1.33 -7.91 4.80
C ALA A 57 -1.48 -7.97 6.31
N TYR A 58 -1.29 -9.15 6.90
CA TYR A 58 -1.14 -9.23 8.35
C TYR A 58 0.25 -8.71 8.69
N SER A 59 0.34 -7.47 9.18
CA SER A 59 1.58 -6.97 9.76
C SER A 59 1.55 -7.23 11.26
N PRO A 60 2.52 -7.95 11.84
CA PRO A 60 2.64 -8.07 13.29
C PRO A 60 2.83 -6.70 13.97
N TRP A 61 3.13 -5.65 13.21
CA TRP A 61 3.36 -4.29 13.67
C TRP A 61 2.14 -3.37 13.57
N SER A 62 1.07 -3.79 12.87
CA SER A 62 -0.18 -3.02 12.83
C SER A 62 -1.07 -3.44 13.99
N LEU A 63 -1.27 -2.56 14.98
CA LEU A 63 -2.25 -2.69 16.06
C LEU A 63 -3.72 -2.58 15.55
N GLY A 64 -4.01 -3.15 14.38
CA GLY A 64 -5.26 -2.99 13.63
C GLY A 64 -5.37 -3.92 12.43
N LYS A 65 -6.57 -4.02 11.84
CA LYS A 65 -6.82 -4.73 10.57
C LYS A 65 -6.78 -3.71 9.43
N SER A 66 -5.99 -3.95 8.41
CA SER A 66 -5.99 -3.13 7.19
C SER A 66 -6.30 -3.97 5.96
N SER A 67 -6.88 -3.33 4.94
CA SER A 67 -7.17 -3.97 3.66
C SER A 67 -7.04 -2.95 2.54
N SER A 68 -6.37 -3.34 1.46
CA SER A 68 -6.38 -2.58 0.22
C SER A 68 -7.36 -3.22 -0.75
N TYR A 69 -8.02 -2.41 -1.57
CA TYR A 69 -8.92 -2.90 -2.60
C TYR A 69 -8.60 -2.23 -3.92
N LEU A 70 -8.47 -3.03 -4.97
CA LEU A 70 -8.59 -2.57 -6.35
C LEU A 70 -9.99 -2.90 -6.82
N VAL A 71 -10.72 -1.89 -7.28
CA VAL A 71 -12.06 -2.05 -7.84
C VAL A 71 -11.99 -1.73 -9.33
N VAL A 72 -12.44 -2.65 -10.17
CA VAL A 72 -12.63 -2.43 -11.61
C VAL A 72 -14.11 -2.55 -11.92
N LEU A 73 -14.73 -1.42 -12.27
CA LEU A 73 -16.13 -1.37 -12.65
C LEU A 73 -16.32 -1.97 -14.05
N THR A 74 -17.54 -2.41 -14.36
CA THR A 74 -17.95 -2.93 -15.67
C THR A 74 -17.75 -1.92 -16.80
N ASN A 75 -17.78 -0.62 -16.49
CA ASN A 75 -17.47 0.47 -17.43
C ASN A 75 -15.95 0.77 -17.53
N VAL A 76 -15.09 -0.15 -17.07
CA VAL A 76 -13.62 -0.09 -17.06
C VAL A 76 -12.97 1.02 -16.22
N LYS A 77 -13.75 1.77 -15.43
CA LYS A 77 -13.16 2.65 -14.43
C LYS A 77 -12.51 1.84 -13.32
N MET A 78 -11.38 2.33 -12.83
CA MET A 78 -10.59 1.67 -11.79
C MET A 78 -10.44 2.59 -10.60
N PHE A 79 -10.57 2.04 -9.40
CA PHE A 79 -10.44 2.77 -8.15
C PHE A 79 -9.54 2.02 -7.18
N LYS A 80 -8.71 2.77 -6.47
CA LYS A 80 -7.98 2.28 -5.30
C LYS A 80 -8.81 2.59 -4.07
N TYR A 81 -8.87 1.64 -3.15
CA TYR A 81 -9.35 1.87 -1.79
C TYR A 81 -8.31 1.36 -0.80
N TYR A 82 -8.26 2.01 0.35
CA TYR A 82 -7.55 1.50 1.51
C TYR A 82 -8.38 1.75 2.75
N ARG A 83 -8.61 0.67 3.50
CA ARG A 83 -9.34 0.68 4.76
C ARG A 83 -8.39 0.32 5.88
N TYR A 84 -8.43 1.11 6.95
CA TYR A 84 -7.67 0.87 8.16
C TYR A 84 -8.63 0.86 9.34
N ILE A 85 -8.62 -0.24 10.11
CA ILE A 85 -9.41 -0.42 11.32
C ILE A 85 -8.44 -0.57 12.49
N HIS A 86 -8.31 0.47 13.32
CA HIS A 86 -7.47 0.41 14.52
C HIS A 86 -8.21 -0.38 15.62
N THR A 87 -7.76 -1.60 15.95
CA THR A 87 -8.50 -2.49 16.88
C THR A 87 -8.48 -2.00 18.32
N ALA A 88 -7.49 -1.18 18.69
CA ALA A 88 -7.43 -0.54 19.99
C ALA A 88 -8.35 0.70 20.14
N TYR A 89 -8.77 1.36 19.05
CA TYR A 89 -9.38 2.71 19.11
C TYR A 89 -10.59 2.95 18.19
N SER A 90 -11.14 1.90 17.55
CA SER A 90 -12.40 1.91 16.79
C SER A 90 -12.50 2.87 15.58
N GLU A 91 -11.41 3.53 15.17
CA GLU A 91 -11.42 4.29 13.93
C GLU A 91 -11.37 3.37 12.72
N ASP A 92 -12.41 3.46 11.92
CA ASP A 92 -12.57 2.84 10.62
C ASP A 92 -12.43 3.92 9.56
N VAL A 93 -11.25 3.97 8.92
CA VAL A 93 -10.93 4.99 7.91
C VAL A 93 -10.87 4.32 6.55
N LEU A 94 -11.78 4.72 5.66
CA LEU A 94 -11.78 4.35 4.25
C LEU A 94 -11.37 5.55 3.40
N LYS A 95 -10.30 5.41 2.63
CA LYS A 95 -9.94 6.36 1.56
C LYS A 95 -10.02 5.71 0.20
N SER A 96 -10.31 6.50 -0.82
CA SER A 96 -10.33 6.06 -2.20
C SER A 96 -9.81 7.11 -3.16
N SER A 97 -9.37 6.66 -4.33
CA SER A 97 -9.06 7.52 -5.48
C SER A 97 -9.38 6.82 -6.79
N GLU A 98 -9.82 7.57 -7.80
CA GLU A 98 -9.93 7.06 -9.17
C GLU A 98 -8.53 6.98 -9.79
N ILE A 99 -8.25 5.88 -10.48
CA ILE A 99 -7.04 5.73 -11.28
C ILE A 99 -7.33 6.34 -12.65
N THR A 100 -6.72 7.49 -12.93
CA THR A 100 -6.88 8.18 -14.22
C THR A 100 -5.69 7.98 -15.14
N ASP A 101 -4.50 7.70 -14.60
CA ASP A 101 -3.28 7.51 -15.38
C ASP A 101 -3.29 6.20 -16.19
N ALA A 102 -3.03 6.31 -17.49
CA ALA A 102 -3.12 5.16 -18.41
C ALA A 102 -1.98 4.15 -18.22
N ALA A 103 -0.79 4.59 -17.85
CA ALA A 103 0.34 3.71 -17.60
C ALA A 103 0.10 2.89 -16.32
N GLU A 104 -0.45 3.52 -15.29
CA GLU A 104 -0.87 2.86 -14.06
C GLU A 104 -2.00 1.84 -14.31
N LYS A 105 -3.05 2.20 -15.06
CA LYS A 105 -4.08 1.23 -15.46
C LYS A 105 -3.48 0.01 -16.15
N THR A 106 -2.57 0.25 -17.09
CA THR A 106 -1.88 -0.83 -17.83
C THR A 106 -1.05 -1.71 -16.88
N LYS A 107 -0.34 -1.09 -15.92
CA LYS A 107 0.42 -1.83 -14.90
C LYS A 107 -0.50 -2.69 -14.04
N LEU A 108 -1.62 -2.14 -13.57
CA LEU A 108 -2.57 -2.86 -12.73
C LEU A 108 -3.27 -3.98 -13.48
N LEU A 109 -3.65 -3.79 -14.75
CA LEU A 109 -4.19 -4.87 -15.59
C LEU A 109 -3.19 -6.02 -15.76
N LYS A 110 -1.91 -5.72 -16.00
CA LYS A 110 -0.87 -6.75 -16.04
C LYS A 110 -0.75 -7.49 -14.72
N LEU A 111 -0.88 -6.79 -13.59
CA LEU A 111 -0.84 -7.40 -12.26
C LEU A 111 -2.06 -8.30 -11.99
N ILE A 112 -3.25 -7.85 -12.39
CA ILE A 112 -4.49 -8.64 -12.37
C ILE A 112 -4.29 -9.94 -13.14
N ASN A 113 -3.81 -9.86 -14.39
CA ASN A 113 -3.60 -11.04 -15.23
C ASN A 113 -2.44 -11.92 -14.76
N ALA A 114 -1.43 -11.36 -14.09
CA ALA A 114 -0.41 -12.19 -13.44
C ALA A 114 -1.00 -12.99 -12.26
N THR A 115 -2.02 -12.43 -11.59
CA THR A 115 -2.69 -13.07 -10.45
C THR A 115 -3.55 -14.27 -10.90
N THR A 116 -4.16 -14.21 -12.09
CA THR A 116 -4.93 -15.35 -12.66
C THR A 116 -4.06 -16.58 -12.92
N GLN A 117 -2.74 -16.40 -13.06
CA GLN A 117 -1.78 -17.46 -13.37
C GLN A 117 -1.23 -18.16 -12.12
N ILE A 118 -1.60 -17.70 -10.92
CA ILE A 118 -1.12 -18.28 -9.67
C ILE A 118 -1.82 -19.61 -9.41
N LYS A 119 -1.02 -20.67 -9.25
CA LYS A 119 -1.52 -22.02 -8.95
C LYS A 119 -1.79 -22.18 -7.46
N SER A 120 -3.02 -21.92 -7.04
CA SER A 120 -3.44 -21.98 -5.63
C SER A 120 -3.04 -23.28 -4.91
N GLY A 121 -3.13 -24.43 -5.58
CA GLY A 121 -2.73 -25.73 -5.04
C GLY A 121 -1.25 -25.87 -4.66
N MET A 122 -0.39 -24.93 -5.09
CA MET A 122 1.04 -24.91 -4.78
C MET A 122 1.38 -24.00 -3.58
N LEU A 123 0.44 -23.17 -3.11
CA LEU A 123 0.71 -22.12 -2.11
C LEU A 123 0.92 -22.67 -0.70
N ASN A 124 0.36 -23.83 -0.37
CA ASN A 124 0.37 -24.39 1.00
C ASN A 124 0.99 -25.78 1.10
N ILE A 125 1.98 -26.09 0.25
CA ILE A 125 2.82 -27.28 0.43
C ILE A 125 3.81 -26.99 1.57
N THR A 126 3.53 -27.52 2.77
CA THR A 126 4.26 -27.25 4.02
C THR A 126 5.28 -28.32 4.37
N LYS A 127 5.45 -29.34 3.52
CA LYS A 127 6.35 -30.47 3.76
C LYS A 127 7.33 -30.65 2.60
N LYS A 128 8.60 -30.83 2.92
CA LYS A 128 9.66 -31.20 1.96
C LYS A 128 9.69 -32.71 1.74
N ASP A 129 10.30 -33.14 0.64
CA ASP A 129 10.56 -34.56 0.38
C ASP A 129 11.43 -35.23 1.46
N THR A 130 12.23 -34.43 2.18
CA THR A 130 13.03 -34.85 3.34
C THR A 130 12.20 -35.15 4.59
N GLY A 131 10.91 -34.79 4.59
CA GLY A 131 10.01 -34.92 5.74
C GLY A 131 10.00 -33.73 6.69
N GLU A 132 10.83 -32.72 6.46
CA GLU A 132 10.83 -31.44 7.21
C GLU A 132 9.50 -30.69 6.99
N GLU A 133 8.91 -30.17 8.07
CA GLU A 133 7.63 -29.46 8.06
C GLU A 133 7.81 -27.98 8.44
N LEU A 134 7.12 -27.11 7.72
CA LEU A 134 7.13 -25.67 7.97
C LEU A 134 6.37 -25.35 9.25
N VAL A 135 7.01 -24.65 10.17
CA VAL A 135 6.35 -24.10 11.36
C VAL A 135 5.58 -22.85 10.96
N ILE A 136 4.24 -22.91 11.09
CA ILE A 136 3.35 -21.80 10.76
C ILE A 136 3.00 -21.05 12.04
N PHE A 137 3.25 -19.75 12.05
CA PHE A 137 2.72 -18.84 13.07
C PHE A 137 1.54 -18.07 12.46
N ASP A 138 0.44 -17.93 13.20
CA ASP A 138 -0.83 -17.32 12.73
C ASP A 138 -0.67 -15.90 12.13
N ALA A 139 0.41 -15.18 12.47
CA ALA A 139 0.68 -13.83 11.99
C ALA A 139 1.38 -13.77 10.61
N GLY A 140 1.73 -14.91 10.00
CA GLY A 140 2.53 -14.98 8.77
C GLY A 140 1.75 -15.17 7.47
N THR A 141 0.43 -14.96 7.46
CA THR A 141 -0.41 -15.28 6.29
C THR A 141 -0.51 -14.10 5.32
N CYS A 142 -0.36 -14.38 4.02
CA CYS A 142 -0.67 -13.44 2.94
C CYS A 142 -1.90 -13.94 2.18
N SER A 143 -2.89 -13.06 1.97
CA SER A 143 -4.08 -13.40 1.19
C SER A 143 -4.50 -12.32 0.20
N ILE A 144 -4.97 -12.79 -0.96
CA ILE A 144 -5.65 -12.02 -1.99
C ILE A 144 -7.00 -12.68 -2.24
N GLU A 145 -8.07 -11.92 -2.02
CA GLU A 145 -9.42 -12.32 -2.36
C GLU A 145 -9.87 -11.59 -3.62
N ILE A 146 -10.43 -12.32 -4.58
CA ILE A 146 -10.91 -11.79 -5.85
C ILE A 146 -12.39 -12.11 -5.94
N HIS A 147 -13.22 -11.09 -6.12
CA HIS A 147 -14.67 -11.23 -6.18
C HIS A 147 -15.24 -10.55 -7.41
N GLN A 148 -16.25 -11.16 -8.03
CA GLN A 148 -17.03 -10.57 -9.11
C GLN A 148 -18.46 -11.12 -9.10
N GLY A 149 -19.46 -10.27 -8.80
CA GLY A 149 -20.84 -10.73 -8.62
C GLY A 149 -20.97 -11.75 -7.47
N GLU A 150 -21.44 -12.96 -7.77
CA GLU A 150 -21.53 -14.08 -6.81
C GLU A 150 -20.29 -15.02 -6.83
N LEU A 151 -19.28 -14.68 -7.62
CA LEU A 151 -18.10 -15.49 -7.84
C LEU A 151 -16.93 -15.01 -6.98
N MET A 152 -16.17 -15.95 -6.42
CA MET A 152 -14.98 -15.64 -5.63
C MET A 152 -13.82 -16.59 -5.90
N SER A 153 -12.60 -16.08 -5.74
CA SER A 153 -11.36 -16.85 -5.72
C SER A 153 -10.48 -16.33 -4.58
N VAL A 154 -9.82 -17.23 -3.87
CA VAL A 154 -8.96 -16.86 -2.73
C VAL A 154 -7.60 -17.50 -2.96
N LEU A 155 -6.58 -16.66 -2.97
CA LEU A 155 -5.18 -17.07 -2.98
C LEU A 155 -4.62 -16.77 -1.60
N GLU A 156 -4.27 -17.82 -0.86
CA GLU A 156 -3.76 -17.70 0.50
C GLU A 156 -2.52 -18.57 0.65
N SER A 157 -1.46 -17.99 1.24
CA SER A 157 -0.24 -18.72 1.61
C SER A 157 0.09 -18.47 3.07
N TYR A 158 0.36 -19.55 3.80
CA TYR A 158 0.90 -19.51 5.15
C TYR A 158 2.42 -19.33 5.14
N ALA A 159 2.93 -18.39 5.93
CA ALA A 159 4.36 -18.10 6.09
C ALA A 159 5.15 -18.09 4.75
N PRO A 160 4.69 -17.33 3.74
CA PRO A 160 5.27 -17.40 2.39
C PRO A 160 6.73 -16.99 2.35
N HIS A 161 7.15 -16.04 3.19
CA HIS A 161 8.53 -15.58 3.25
C HIS A 161 9.46 -16.70 3.72
N GLU A 162 9.13 -17.35 4.83
CA GLU A 162 9.87 -18.48 5.40
C GLU A 162 9.87 -19.67 4.45
N ALA A 163 8.72 -19.97 3.84
CA ALA A 163 8.61 -21.06 2.87
C ALA A 163 9.55 -20.85 1.67
N ILE A 164 9.65 -19.61 1.16
CA ILE A 164 10.56 -19.26 0.06
C ILE A 164 12.02 -19.33 0.53
N GLU A 165 12.35 -18.69 1.65
CA GLU A 165 13.71 -18.63 2.20
C GLU A 165 14.28 -20.03 2.46
N TYR A 166 13.47 -20.92 3.01
CA TYR A 166 13.88 -22.28 3.35
C TYR A 166 13.65 -23.30 2.23
N GLY A 167 13.26 -22.85 1.03
CA GLY A 167 13.16 -23.70 -0.17
C GLY A 167 12.05 -24.76 -0.11
N TYR A 168 10.89 -24.43 0.46
CA TYR A 168 9.71 -25.31 0.43
C TYR A 168 9.10 -25.36 -0.99
N PRO A 169 8.53 -26.51 -1.41
CA PRO A 169 7.92 -26.65 -2.73
C PRO A 169 6.82 -25.62 -2.96
N GLY A 170 6.72 -25.06 -4.17
CA GLY A 170 5.77 -23.99 -4.48
C GLY A 170 6.29 -22.56 -4.26
N ALA A 171 7.58 -22.39 -3.96
CA ALA A 171 8.23 -21.09 -3.74
C ALA A 171 7.95 -20.06 -4.86
N GLU A 172 7.95 -20.48 -6.13
CA GLU A 172 7.64 -19.59 -7.26
C GLU A 172 6.23 -19.00 -7.18
N GLU A 173 5.23 -19.82 -6.87
CA GLU A 173 3.83 -19.39 -6.76
C GLU A 173 3.62 -18.50 -5.53
N ARG A 174 4.33 -18.76 -4.43
CA ARG A 174 4.35 -17.90 -3.25
C ARG A 174 4.98 -16.54 -3.54
N GLN A 175 6.06 -16.50 -4.32
CA GLN A 175 6.68 -15.24 -4.72
C GLN A 175 5.72 -14.42 -5.59
N LYS A 176 5.04 -15.05 -6.56
CA LYS A 176 4.00 -14.39 -7.36
C LYS A 176 2.89 -13.80 -6.48
N LEU A 177 2.44 -14.53 -5.46
CA LEU A 177 1.44 -14.03 -4.51
C LEU A 177 1.94 -12.80 -3.73
N LEU A 178 3.17 -12.85 -3.21
CA LEU A 178 3.78 -11.72 -2.49
C LEU A 178 3.94 -10.49 -3.39
N ASP A 179 4.39 -10.69 -4.62
CA ASP A 179 4.55 -9.61 -5.61
C ASP A 179 3.20 -8.98 -5.95
N ALA A 180 2.15 -9.80 -6.13
CA ALA A 180 0.78 -9.34 -6.34
C ALA A 180 0.24 -8.56 -5.13
N ALA A 181 0.39 -9.10 -3.92
CA ALA A 181 -0.09 -8.47 -2.70
C ALA A 181 0.57 -7.10 -2.46
N ASN A 182 1.88 -7.01 -2.69
CA ASN A 182 2.63 -5.76 -2.64
C ASN A 182 2.19 -4.78 -3.74
N GLY A 183 1.96 -5.26 -4.96
CA GLY A 183 1.51 -4.43 -6.07
C GLY A 183 0.11 -3.84 -5.91
N PHE A 184 -0.75 -4.48 -5.10
CA PHE A 184 -2.09 -3.99 -4.74
C PHE A 184 -2.12 -3.29 -3.37
N ASN A 185 -0.98 -3.03 -2.73
CA ASN A 185 -0.95 -2.27 -1.49
C ASN A 185 -1.02 -0.76 -1.78
N PHE A 186 -2.16 -0.14 -1.47
CA PHE A 186 -2.42 1.27 -1.78
C PHE A 186 -2.30 2.20 -0.57
N TYR A 187 -1.76 1.73 0.56
CA TYR A 187 -1.57 2.57 1.74
C TYR A 187 -0.79 3.83 1.40
N ASP A 188 0.33 3.65 0.71
CA ASP A 188 1.26 4.73 0.40
C ASP A 188 0.64 5.75 -0.53
N ASP A 189 -0.11 5.29 -1.52
CA ASP A 189 -0.74 6.13 -2.53
C ASP A 189 -1.89 6.98 -1.95
N LEU A 190 -2.61 6.46 -0.95
CA LEU A 190 -3.84 7.07 -0.43
C LEU A 190 -3.64 7.81 0.90
N PHE A 191 -2.70 7.35 1.72
CA PHE A 191 -2.51 7.87 3.07
C PHE A 191 -1.23 8.64 3.27
N ARG A 192 -0.18 8.38 2.48
CA ARG A 192 1.12 8.99 2.70
C ARG A 192 1.47 10.01 1.62
N GLU A 193 1.82 11.22 2.05
CA GLU A 193 2.17 12.32 1.15
C GLU A 193 3.59 12.14 0.58
N VAL A 194 3.81 12.55 -0.67
CA VAL A 194 5.17 12.78 -1.17
C VAL A 194 5.52 14.23 -0.87
N ILE A 195 6.61 14.45 -0.15
CA ILE A 195 7.07 15.79 0.24
C ILE A 195 8.41 16.10 -0.42
N TYR A 196 8.52 17.34 -0.91
CA TYR A 196 9.73 17.89 -1.51
C TYR A 196 10.25 19.00 -0.61
N ILE A 197 11.48 18.87 -0.14
CA ILE A 197 12.10 19.80 0.81
C ILE A 197 13.30 20.44 0.10
N GLU A 198 13.33 21.76 0.05
CA GLU A 198 14.51 22.51 -0.39
C GLU A 198 15.56 22.45 0.70
N PHE A 199 16.75 21.95 0.35
CA PHE A 199 17.91 21.88 1.22
C PHE A 199 18.85 23.03 0.92
N ASN A 200 19.08 23.89 1.91
CA ASN A 200 19.92 25.07 1.73
C ASN A 200 21.38 24.81 2.11
N ASP A 201 22.16 24.19 1.21
CA ASP A 201 23.57 23.80 1.43
C ASP A 201 24.53 24.99 1.71
N ASN A 202 24.05 26.24 1.65
CA ASN A 202 24.85 27.47 1.78
C ASN A 202 24.70 28.19 3.13
N THR A 203 24.05 27.59 4.12
CA THR A 203 23.91 28.22 5.45
C THR A 203 24.99 27.74 6.43
N GLN A 204 25.37 28.59 7.39
CA GLN A 204 26.28 28.19 8.48
C GLN A 204 25.74 27.01 9.32
N ASN A 205 24.45 26.71 9.17
CA ASN A 205 23.70 25.79 10.01
C ASN A 205 23.22 24.56 9.24
N THR A 206 23.84 24.23 8.11
CA THR A 206 23.61 23.02 7.32
C THR A 206 24.85 22.14 7.24
N SER A 207 24.67 20.82 7.24
CA SER A 207 25.76 19.88 6.93
C SER A 207 25.32 18.79 5.97
N LYS A 208 26.26 18.41 5.09
CA LYS A 208 26.14 17.32 4.12
C LYS A 208 27.38 16.46 4.21
N GLU A 209 27.25 15.30 4.84
CA GLU A 209 28.38 14.44 5.21
C GLU A 209 28.21 13.04 4.64
N LEU A 210 29.24 12.51 3.97
CA LEU A 210 29.28 11.08 3.63
C LEU A 210 29.67 10.28 4.88
N LYS A 211 28.78 9.41 5.35
CA LYS A 211 29.01 8.46 6.44
C LYS A 211 28.79 7.04 5.95
N TYR A 212 29.87 6.29 5.83
CA TYR A 212 29.87 4.95 5.26
C TYR A 212 29.21 4.96 3.87
N ASN A 213 28.04 4.32 3.76
CA ASN A 213 27.27 4.18 2.52
C ASN A 213 26.09 5.17 2.42
N ASN A 214 26.02 6.15 3.33
CA ASN A 214 24.94 7.13 3.36
C ASN A 214 25.49 8.55 3.25
N ILE A 215 24.77 9.43 2.53
CA ILE A 215 24.94 10.87 2.69
C ILE A 215 23.93 11.32 3.75
N GLU A 216 24.43 11.86 4.87
CA GLU A 216 23.61 12.52 5.88
C GLU A 216 23.48 14.00 5.55
N PHE A 217 22.25 14.48 5.43
CA PHE A 217 21.92 15.90 5.33
C PHE A 217 21.29 16.38 6.63
N ARG A 218 21.68 17.58 7.03
CA ARG A 218 21.28 18.25 8.25
C ARG A 218 21.00 19.72 7.91
N GLU A 219 19.83 20.23 8.30
CA GLU A 219 19.48 21.65 8.27
C GLU A 219 18.79 22.11 9.57
N GLU A 220 19.18 23.29 10.11
CA GLU A 220 18.52 23.89 11.28
C GLU A 220 17.07 24.35 10.99
N PRO A 221 16.18 24.35 12.02
CA PRO A 221 16.46 23.98 13.41
C PRO A 221 16.55 22.46 13.59
N TYR A 222 17.63 22.00 14.22
CA TYR A 222 17.80 20.59 14.58
C TYR A 222 17.09 20.29 15.90
N ILE A 223 16.33 19.21 15.92
CA ILE A 223 16.03 18.49 17.15
C ILE A 223 16.91 17.24 17.17
N ARG A 224 17.25 16.73 18.36
CA ARG A 224 18.15 15.58 18.52
C ARG A 224 17.72 14.44 17.60
N GLU A 225 18.65 13.97 16.76
CA GLU A 225 18.43 12.94 15.72
C GLU A 225 17.63 13.36 14.46
N ASP A 226 17.33 14.65 14.25
CA ASP A 226 16.78 15.16 12.99
C ASP A 226 17.86 15.17 11.88
N LYS A 227 17.73 14.26 10.92
CA LYS A 227 18.59 14.14 9.75
C LYS A 227 17.87 13.48 8.58
N PHE A 228 18.35 13.76 7.39
CA PHE A 228 17.97 13.02 6.19
C PHE A 228 19.11 12.09 5.77
N GLU A 229 18.78 10.84 5.45
CA GLU A 229 19.74 9.83 5.06
C GLU A 229 19.49 9.39 3.61
N PHE A 230 20.48 9.57 2.74
CA PHE A 230 20.45 9.06 1.37
C PHE A 230 21.36 7.84 1.22
N ASP A 231 20.79 6.70 0.84
CA ASP A 231 21.50 5.44 0.60
C ASP A 231 22.17 5.45 -0.78
N THR A 232 23.52 5.53 -0.80
CA THR A 232 24.29 5.62 -2.05
C THR A 232 24.49 4.29 -2.75
N LEU A 233 24.22 3.15 -2.09
CA LEU A 233 24.33 1.83 -2.71
C LEU A 233 23.12 1.49 -3.57
N ARG A 234 21.94 1.94 -3.14
CA ARG A 234 20.67 1.54 -3.76
C ARG A 234 20.08 2.61 -4.67
N LYS A 235 20.45 3.87 -4.49
CA LYS A 235 19.82 4.99 -5.18
C LYS A 235 20.85 5.90 -5.85
N LYS A 236 20.41 6.59 -6.89
CA LYS A 236 21.17 7.66 -7.55
C LYS A 236 20.37 8.97 -7.45
N PRO A 237 21.04 10.10 -7.19
CA PRO A 237 20.38 11.39 -7.24
C PRO A 237 19.83 11.64 -8.64
N GLN A 238 18.69 12.33 -8.73
CA GLN A 238 18.03 12.63 -10.00
C GLN A 238 18.19 14.12 -10.32
N GLU A 239 18.68 14.45 -11.52
CA GLU A 239 18.72 15.84 -11.97
C GLU A 239 17.30 16.31 -12.31
N ILE A 240 16.93 17.51 -11.84
CA ILE A 240 15.64 18.12 -12.14
C ILE A 240 15.78 19.62 -12.34
N LYS A 241 14.93 20.18 -13.21
CA LYS A 241 14.85 21.62 -13.43
C LYS A 241 14.07 22.27 -12.29
N TYR A 242 14.59 23.36 -11.76
CA TYR A 242 13.96 24.10 -10.66
C TYR A 242 12.53 24.54 -11.01
N ILE A 243 12.29 24.98 -12.25
CA ILE A 243 10.99 25.47 -12.70
C ILE A 243 9.87 24.41 -12.61
N ASP A 244 10.21 23.13 -12.72
CA ASP A 244 9.24 22.03 -12.71
C ASP A 244 8.75 21.69 -11.30
N ILE A 245 9.46 22.17 -10.26
CA ILE A 245 9.24 21.78 -8.87
C ILE A 245 9.09 22.94 -7.89
N LYS A 246 9.43 24.17 -8.28
CA LYS A 246 9.49 25.33 -7.37
C LYS A 246 8.23 25.52 -6.53
N ASP A 247 7.05 25.24 -7.09
CA ASP A 247 5.76 25.45 -6.42
C ASP A 247 5.39 24.30 -5.46
N LYS A 248 6.19 23.22 -5.45
CA LYS A 248 6.06 22.05 -4.57
C LYS A 248 7.13 22.01 -3.48
N LEU A 249 8.19 22.82 -3.61
CA LEU A 249 9.28 22.86 -2.65
C LEU A 249 8.82 23.52 -1.36
N LEU A 250 9.02 22.81 -0.26
CA LEU A 250 8.86 23.33 1.09
C LEU A 250 10.23 23.65 1.67
N SER A 251 10.32 24.74 2.43
CA SER A 251 11.45 24.92 3.35
C SER A 251 11.44 23.81 4.42
N LYS A 252 12.59 23.50 5.01
CA LYS A 252 12.68 22.58 6.16
C LYS A 252 11.75 22.98 7.31
N THR A 253 11.58 24.28 7.55
CA THR A 253 10.65 24.80 8.56
C THR A 253 9.19 24.47 8.24
N GLU A 254 8.77 24.63 6.99
CA GLU A 254 7.41 24.27 6.56
C GLU A 254 7.19 22.76 6.60
N ALA A 255 8.18 21.96 6.21
CA ALA A 255 8.14 20.51 6.34
C ALA A 255 7.95 20.07 7.79
N ASN A 256 8.70 20.67 8.74
CA ASN A 256 8.55 20.41 10.17
C ASN A 256 7.14 20.78 10.68
N LYS A 257 6.61 21.95 10.28
CA LYS A 257 5.24 22.37 10.63
C LYS A 257 4.18 21.41 10.06
N ARG A 258 4.38 20.93 8.82
CA ARG A 258 3.50 19.97 8.17
C ARG A 258 3.47 18.64 8.92
N LEU A 259 4.65 18.11 9.27
CA LEU A 259 4.76 16.90 10.08
C LEU A 259 4.08 17.09 11.45
N GLN A 260 4.35 18.19 12.17
CA GLN A 260 3.69 18.48 13.44
C GLN A 260 2.16 18.48 13.31
N TYR A 261 1.63 19.16 12.28
CA TYR A 261 0.19 19.23 12.05
C TYR A 261 -0.43 17.85 11.84
N LEU A 262 0.22 16.98 11.05
CA LEU A 262 -0.27 15.61 10.81
C LEU A 262 -0.24 14.79 12.10
N CYS A 263 0.82 14.91 12.90
CA CYS A 263 0.92 14.23 14.19
C CYS A 263 -0.11 14.75 15.21
N ASP A 264 -0.32 16.06 15.28
CA ASP A 264 -1.32 16.67 16.18
C ASP A 264 -2.73 16.26 15.80
N LYS A 265 -3.02 16.15 14.49
CA LYS A 265 -4.32 15.67 13.99
C LYS A 265 -4.57 14.24 14.46
N GLU A 266 -3.61 13.34 14.22
CA GLU A 266 -3.71 11.94 14.64
C GLU A 266 -3.78 11.81 16.17
N THR A 267 -3.03 12.64 16.91
CA THR A 267 -3.07 12.67 18.39
C THR A 267 -4.43 13.15 18.91
N LYS A 268 -5.04 14.16 18.27
CA LYS A 268 -6.38 14.64 18.65
C LYS A 268 -7.45 13.61 18.37
N GLU A 269 -7.38 12.95 17.21
CA GLU A 269 -8.25 11.82 16.84
C GLU A 269 -8.08 10.67 17.85
N TYR A 270 -6.85 10.33 18.19
CA TYR A 270 -6.51 9.36 19.23
C TYR A 270 -7.10 9.70 20.61
N ILE A 271 -6.94 10.94 21.10
CA ILE A 271 -7.52 11.38 22.38
C ILE A 271 -9.05 11.29 22.35
N LYS A 272 -9.68 11.67 21.24
CA LYS A 272 -11.14 11.67 21.10
C LYS A 272 -11.75 10.27 21.22
N ASN A 273 -11.08 9.26 20.67
CA ASN A 273 -11.62 7.90 20.60
C ASN A 273 -11.08 6.97 21.71
N SER A 274 -10.07 7.40 22.46
CA SER A 274 -9.57 6.65 23.60
C SER A 274 -10.53 6.70 24.78
N GLN A 275 -10.82 5.55 25.39
CA GLN A 275 -11.49 5.48 26.69
C GLN A 275 -10.55 5.86 27.85
N ASP A 276 -9.25 5.94 27.59
CA ASP A 276 -8.22 6.28 28.56
C ASP A 276 -8.08 7.80 28.69
N LYS A 277 -8.08 8.29 29.94
CA LYS A 277 -8.02 9.73 30.26
C LYS A 277 -6.61 10.32 30.15
N ARG A 278 -5.58 9.50 29.87
CA ARG A 278 -4.18 9.94 29.68
C ARG A 278 -3.50 9.17 28.56
N PRO A 279 -3.97 9.32 27.32
CA PRO A 279 -3.50 8.50 26.24
C PRO A 279 -2.09 9.01 25.81
N VAL A 280 -1.13 8.10 25.65
CA VAL A 280 0.26 8.45 25.28
C VAL A 280 0.30 8.65 23.77
N PRO A 281 0.62 9.84 23.25
CA PRO A 281 0.65 10.07 21.81
C PRO A 281 1.66 9.14 21.13
N PRO A 282 1.34 8.64 19.92
CA PRO A 282 2.27 7.80 19.18
C PRO A 282 3.56 8.56 18.87
N PRO A 283 4.71 7.88 18.81
CA PRO A 283 5.98 8.50 18.44
C PRO A 283 5.93 9.15 17.04
N TYR A 284 6.57 10.32 16.93
CA TYR A 284 6.68 11.10 15.71
C TYR A 284 7.61 10.43 14.70
N TYR A 285 7.04 9.73 13.73
CA TYR A 285 7.77 9.02 12.67
C TYR A 285 7.34 9.54 11.29
N PRO A 286 8.18 10.33 10.58
CA PRO A 286 7.86 10.86 9.26
C PRO A 286 7.39 9.79 8.27
N GLU A 287 7.95 8.58 8.34
CA GLU A 287 7.60 7.43 7.51
C GLU A 287 6.12 7.00 7.62
N ARG A 288 5.43 7.37 8.70
CA ARG A 288 3.98 7.10 8.85
C ARG A 288 3.14 7.98 7.93
N PHE A 289 3.62 9.20 7.66
CA PHE A 289 2.87 10.25 6.96
C PHE A 289 3.39 10.51 5.55
N PHE A 290 4.65 10.20 5.28
CA PHE A 290 5.28 10.46 4.00
C PHE A 290 5.71 9.16 3.33
N SER A 291 5.23 8.95 2.10
CA SER A 291 5.59 7.76 1.30
C SER A 291 6.99 7.92 0.75
N LYS A 292 7.34 9.15 0.39
CA LYS A 292 8.68 9.56 -0.06
C LYS A 292 8.99 10.96 0.42
N VAL A 293 10.25 11.16 0.79
CA VAL A 293 10.82 12.47 1.10
C VAL A 293 11.93 12.73 0.10
N TYR A 294 11.80 13.81 -0.67
CA TYR A 294 12.83 14.26 -1.60
C TYR A 294 13.50 15.50 -1.07
N LEU A 295 14.83 15.47 -0.93
CA LEU A 295 15.62 16.69 -0.74
C LEU A 295 16.09 17.22 -2.09
N TYR A 296 15.76 18.48 -2.36
CA TYR A 296 16.31 19.24 -3.47
C TYR A 296 17.55 19.99 -3.02
N VAL A 297 18.69 19.68 -3.63
CA VAL A 297 19.92 20.45 -3.45
C VAL A 297 20.18 21.21 -4.74
N LYS A 298 20.12 22.54 -4.66
CA LYS A 298 20.40 23.41 -5.80
C LYS A 298 21.84 23.21 -6.28
N THR A 299 22.03 22.99 -7.58
CA THR A 299 23.38 22.94 -8.19
C THR A 299 23.69 24.22 -8.96
N ASP A 300 22.70 24.82 -9.60
CA ASP A 300 22.74 26.14 -10.24
C ASP A 300 21.34 26.78 -10.26
N ASP A 301 21.17 27.91 -10.93
CA ASP A 301 19.89 28.64 -10.97
C ASP A 301 18.78 27.95 -11.76
N GLU A 302 19.12 27.02 -12.65
CA GLU A 302 18.16 26.32 -13.52
C GLU A 302 17.86 24.90 -13.04
N LYS A 303 18.80 24.25 -12.34
CA LYS A 303 18.69 22.85 -11.95
C LYS A 303 19.27 22.53 -10.57
N GLY A 304 18.89 21.35 -10.10
CA GLY A 304 19.44 20.75 -8.90
C GLY A 304 19.31 19.24 -8.90
N LEU A 305 19.65 18.65 -7.76
CA LEU A 305 19.60 17.20 -7.54
C LEU A 305 18.54 16.85 -6.51
N PHE A 306 17.67 15.90 -6.86
CA PHE A 306 16.78 15.23 -5.93
C PHE A 306 17.45 14.01 -5.31
N TYR A 307 17.42 13.97 -3.98
CA TYR A 307 17.80 12.82 -3.17
C TYR A 307 16.54 12.25 -2.53
N GLU A 308 16.19 11.01 -2.87
CA GLU A 308 15.12 10.29 -2.16
C GLU A 308 15.66 9.76 -0.83
N VAL A 309 15.35 10.47 0.25
CA VAL A 309 15.97 10.29 1.57
C VAL A 309 15.01 9.63 2.56
N ASN A 310 15.59 8.98 3.57
CA ASN A 310 14.88 8.64 4.79
C ASN A 310 14.99 9.82 5.76
N TRP A 311 13.85 10.36 6.18
CA TRP A 311 13.83 11.40 7.18
C TRP A 311 13.76 10.77 8.58
N ARG A 312 14.88 10.82 9.30
CA ARG A 312 14.94 10.43 10.72
C ARG A 312 14.69 11.67 11.56
N CYS A 313 13.71 11.59 12.46
CA CYS A 313 13.46 12.62 13.45
C CYS A 313 12.99 11.93 14.73
N LYS A 314 13.51 12.34 15.90
CA LYS A 314 12.92 11.98 17.19
C LYS A 314 12.29 13.22 17.79
N ALA A 315 10.96 13.18 17.86
CA ALA A 315 10.10 14.13 18.57
C ALA A 315 10.35 15.60 18.21
N LEU A 316 9.44 16.18 17.41
CA LEU A 316 9.13 17.59 17.61
C LEU A 316 8.56 17.68 19.03
N LYS A 317 9.12 18.55 19.89
CA LYS A 317 8.70 18.68 21.29
C LYS A 317 7.17 18.62 21.36
N THR A 318 6.64 17.67 22.14
CA THR A 318 5.21 17.63 22.46
C THR A 318 4.77 19.01 22.95
N PRO A 319 3.59 19.53 22.56
CA PRO A 319 3.06 20.80 23.08
C PRO A 319 2.77 20.83 24.60
N LEU A 320 3.28 19.85 25.36
CA LEU A 320 2.96 19.60 26.76
C LEU A 320 4.15 19.82 27.72
N ASP A 321 5.25 20.42 27.24
CA ASP A 321 6.34 20.91 28.12
C ASP A 321 6.27 22.43 28.32
#